data_AF-A0A962NH25-F1
#
_entry.id   AF-A0A962NH25-F1
#
_cell.length_a   1.000
_cell.length_b   1.000
_cell.length_c   1.000
_cell.angle_alpha   90.00
_cell.angle_beta   90.00
_cell.angle_gamma   90.00
#
_symmetry.space_group_name_H-M   'P 1'
#
loop_
_entity.id
_entity.type
_entity.pdbx_description
1 polymer ?
#
loop_
_entity_poly.entity_id
_entity_poly.type
_entity_poly.pdbx_seq_one_letter_code
_entity_poly.pdbx_strand_id
1 'polypeptide(L)' 'ADWLAQASETDIADALYHYGEERAARRIARVIVARRAQAPLTRTVELAELVASQLPRQGRTHPATRTFQALR' A
#
# COMPACT_ATOMS: atom_id res chain seq x y z
N ALA A 1 8.95 6.20 7.03
CA ALA A 1 7.64 6.86 6.73
C ALA A 1 7.78 7.88 5.59
N ASP A 2 8.92 8.55 5.48
CA ASP A 2 9.12 9.66 4.55
C ASP A 2 9.11 9.25 3.07
N TRP A 3 9.56 8.03 2.75
CA TRP A 3 9.54 7.54 1.37
C TRP A 3 8.12 7.48 0.79
N LEU A 4 7.16 6.91 1.52
CA LEU A 4 5.77 6.80 1.05
C LEU A 4 5.10 8.17 0.87
N ALA A 5 5.60 9.20 1.57
CA ALA A 5 5.09 10.56 1.45
C ALA A 5 5.52 11.25 0.15
N GLN A 6 6.62 10.81 -0.47
CA GLN A 6 7.23 11.47 -1.64
C GLN A 6 7.24 10.59 -2.89
N ALA A 7 7.22 9.27 -2.72
CA ALA A 7 7.27 8.30 -3.82
C ALA A 7 6.15 8.53 -4.84
N SER A 8 6.46 8.31 -6.12
CA SER A 8 5.47 8.36 -7.18
C SER A 8 4.54 7.15 -7.13
N GLU A 9 3.41 7.22 -7.85
CA GLU A 9 2.52 6.06 -8.00
C GLU A 9 3.26 4.85 -8.57
N THR A 10 4.13 5.08 -9.56
CA THR A 10 4.94 4.03 -10.19
C THR A 10 5.91 3.41 -9.20
N ASP A 11 6.66 4.22 -8.44
CA ASP A 11 7.61 3.70 -7.46
C ASP A 11 6.93 2.84 -6.39
N ILE A 12 5.75 3.27 -5.92
CA ILE A 12 4.95 2.52 -4.96
C ILE A 12 4.46 1.21 -5.61
N ALA A 13 3.97 1.25 -6.84
CA ALA A 13 3.52 0.05 -7.55
C ALA A 13 4.66 -0.94 -7.75
N ASP A 14 5.84 -0.47 -8.16
CA ASP A 14 7.00 -1.32 -8.42
C ASP A 14 7.51 -1.95 -7.13
N ALA A 15 7.59 -1.20 -6.03
CA ALA A 15 7.94 -1.76 -4.73
C ALA A 15 6.95 -2.85 -4.27
N LEU A 16 5.64 -2.57 -4.37
CA LEU A 16 4.59 -3.53 -4.01
C LEU A 16 4.63 -4.79 -4.89
N TYR A 17 4.97 -4.64 -6.16
CA TYR A 17 5.05 -5.76 -7.09
C TYR A 17 6.31 -6.61 -6.86
N HIS A 18 7.49 -5.97 -6.82
CA HIS A 18 8.77 -6.67 -6.74
C HIS A 18 9.07 -7.23 -5.36
N TYR A 19 8.71 -6.51 -4.29
CA TYR A 19 9.05 -6.90 -2.92
C TYR A 19 7.86 -7.50 -2.16
N GLY A 20 6.63 -7.20 -2.58
CA GLY A 20 5.40 -7.69 -1.93
C GLY A 20 4.68 -8.80 -2.68
N GLU A 21 5.10 -9.10 -3.92
CA GLU A 21 4.41 -10.03 -4.83
C GLU A 21 2.91 -9.70 -4.99
N GLU A 22 2.54 -8.42 -4.86
CA GLU A 22 1.16 -7.99 -4.81
C GLU A 22 0.61 -7.75 -6.22
N ARG A 23 -0.27 -8.63 -6.70
CA ARG A 23 -0.87 -8.53 -8.04
C ARG A 23 -1.71 -7.26 -8.21
N ALA A 24 -2.24 -6.73 -7.11
CA ALA A 24 -2.97 -5.47 -7.09
C ALA A 24 -2.09 -4.23 -6.92
N ALA A 25 -0.77 -4.34 -7.04
CA ALA A 25 0.20 -3.27 -6.77
C ALA A 25 -0.21 -1.92 -7.36
N ARG A 26 -0.52 -1.86 -8.66
CA ARG A 26 -0.94 -0.60 -9.33
C ARG A 26 -2.19 0.01 -8.72
N ARG A 27 -3.20 -0.81 -8.41
CA ARG A 27 -4.45 -0.34 -7.78
C ARG A 27 -4.20 0.20 -6.38
N ILE A 28 -3.38 -0.49 -5.60
CA ILE A 28 -3.03 -0.08 -4.24
C ILE A 28 -2.24 1.24 -4.27
N ALA A 29 -1.24 1.34 -5.15
CA ALA A 29 -0.43 2.53 -5.33
C ALA A 29 -1.28 3.76 -5.68
N ARG A 30 -2.19 3.62 -6.65
CA ARG A 30 -3.15 4.68 -7.02
C ARG A 30 -3.96 5.17 -5.84
N VAL A 31 -4.47 4.25 -5.02
CA VAL A 31 -5.30 4.59 -3.84
C VAL A 31 -4.46 5.22 -2.73
N ILE A 32 -3.22 4.78 -2.53
CA ILE A 32 -2.27 5.41 -1.59
C ILE A 32 -2.01 6.86 -1.99
N VAL A 33 -1.67 7.11 -3.26
CA VAL A 33 -1.39 8.47 -3.76
C VAL A 33 -2.63 9.35 -3.69
N ALA A 34 -3.81 8.82 -4.06
CA ALA A 34 -5.07 9.54 -3.95
C ALA A 34 -5.41 9.90 -2.48
N ARG A 35 -5.23 8.96 -1.55
CA ARG A 35 -5.45 9.22 -0.11
C ARG A 35 -4.44 10.23 0.42
N ARG A 36 -3.17 10.15 0.00
CA ARG A 36 -2.10 11.09 0.37
C ARG A 36 -2.42 12.52 -0.07
N ALA A 37 -3.00 12.69 -1.27
CA ALA A 37 -3.40 14.00 -1.79
C ALA A 37 -4.54 14.65 -0.97
N GLN A 38 -5.39 13.84 -0.34
CA GLN A 38 -6.48 14.32 0.51
C GLN A 38 -6.01 14.59 1.94
N ALA A 39 -5.23 13.66 2.52
CA ALA A 39 -4.65 13.81 3.83
C ALA A 39 -3.37 12.96 3.95
N PRO A 40 -2.38 13.38 4.75
CA PRO A 40 -1.21 12.55 5.02
C PRO A 40 -1.59 11.20 5.65
N LEU A 41 -0.82 10.16 5.34
CA LEU A 41 -0.87 8.86 6.02
C LEU A 41 0.14 8.90 7.15
N THR A 42 -0.32 9.05 8.39
CA THR A 42 0.56 9.26 9.57
C THR A 42 0.67 8.01 10.44
N ARG A 43 -0.30 7.09 10.32
CA ARG A 43 -0.35 5.86 11.10
C ARG A 43 -0.35 4.64 10.19
N THR A 44 0.34 3.59 10.62
CA THR A 44 0.37 2.31 9.91
C THR A 44 -1.02 1.68 9.81
N VAL A 45 -1.89 1.87 10.80
CA VAL A 45 -3.27 1.35 10.76
C VAL A 45 -4.07 1.94 9.58
N GLU A 46 -3.87 3.23 9.27
CA GLU A 46 -4.55 3.89 8.15
C GLU A 46 -4.15 3.25 6.81
N LEU A 47 -2.86 2.96 6.65
CA LEU A 47 -2.36 2.26 5.46
C LEU A 47 -2.90 0.83 5.40
N ALA A 48 -2.93 0.12 6.53
CA ALA A 48 -3.43 -1.25 6.60
C ALA A 48 -4.91 -1.34 6.20
N GLU A 49 -5.74 -0.45 6.72
CA GLU A 49 -7.17 -0.36 6.42
C GLU A 49 -7.40 0.06 4.96
N LEU A 50 -6.63 1.03 4.46
CA LEU A 50 -6.71 1.48 3.08
C LEU A 50 -6.41 0.32 2.12
N VAL A 51 -5.34 -0.42 2.34
CA VAL A 51 -4.99 -1.59 1.53
C VAL A 51 -6.04 -2.69 1.66
N ALA A 52 -6.52 -2.97 2.88
CA ALA A 52 -7.55 -3.97 3.12
C ALA A 52 -8.88 -3.62 2.43
N SER A 53 -9.19 -2.33 2.23
CA SER A 53 -10.36 -1.91 1.46
C SER A 53 -10.27 -2.25 -0.04
N GLN A 54 -9.05 -2.42 -0.56
CA GLN A 54 -8.80 -2.70 -1.98
C GLN A 54 -8.58 -4.18 -2.30
N LEU A 55 -8.40 -5.01 -1.27
CA LEU A 55 -8.08 -6.42 -1.41
C LEU A 55 -9.13 -7.30 -0.73
N PRO A 56 -9.58 -8.38 -1.38
CA PRO A 56 -10.41 -9.37 -0.71
C PRO A 56 -9.61 -10.02 0.41
N ARG A 57 -10.26 -10.33 1.53
CA ARG A 57 -9.63 -11.07 2.62
C ARG A 57 -9.31 -12.49 2.16
N GLN A 58 -8.03 -12.84 2.14
CA GLN A 58 -7.57 -14.18 1.78
C GLN A 58 -7.02 -14.92 3.01
N GLY A 59 -7.80 -15.89 3.49
CA GLY A 59 -7.40 -16.73 4.62
C GLY A 59 -7.28 -15.97 5.95
N ARG A 60 -6.33 -16.41 6.79
CA ARG A 60 -6.12 -15.85 8.14
C ARG A 60 -5.22 -14.61 8.15
N THR A 61 -4.38 -14.45 7.12
CA THR A 61 -3.41 -13.37 7.02
C THR A 61 -4.08 -12.05 6.67
N HIS A 62 -3.58 -10.96 7.25
CA HIS A 62 -4.10 -9.63 6.93
C HIS A 62 -3.72 -9.26 5.48
N PRO A 63 -4.64 -8.74 4.65
CA PRO A 63 -4.33 -8.39 3.25
C PRO A 63 -3.14 -7.44 3.10
N ALA A 64 -3.01 -6.48 4.01
CA ALA A 64 -1.90 -5.53 4.01
C ALA A 64 -0.52 -6.12 4.37
N THR A 65 -0.43 -7.38 4.85
CA THR A 65 0.85 -7.97 5.27
C THR A 65 1.90 -7.93 4.16
N ARG A 66 1.51 -8.26 2.92
CA ARG A 66 2.41 -8.18 1.75
C ARG A 66 2.87 -6.76 1.46
N THR A 67 1.97 -5.79 1.58
CA THR A 67 2.30 -4.37 1.43
C THR A 67 3.33 -3.92 2.48
N PHE A 68 3.17 -4.31 3.74
CA PHE A 68 4.16 -3.98 4.77
C PHE A 68 5.50 -4.70 4.58
N GLN A 69 5.49 -5.91 4.02
CA GLN A 69 6.73 -6.60 3.64
C GLN A 69 7.48 -5.85 2.54
N ALA A 70 6.75 -5.31 1.55
CA ALA A 70 7.33 -4.56 0.44
C ALA A 70 7.87 -3.18 0.84
N LEU A 71 7.27 -2.55 1.85
CA LEU A 71 7.55 -1.17 2.28
C LEU A 71 8.52 -1.08 3.46
N ARG A 72 9.05 -2.22 3.91
CA ARG A 72 10.01 -2.30 5.02
C ARG A 72 11.35 -1.69 4.65
#